data_AF-S2EZY4-F1
#
_entry.id   AF-S2EZY4-F1
#
_cell.length_a   1.000
_cell.length_b   1.000
_cell.length_c   1.000
_cell.angle_alpha   90.00
_cell.angle_beta   90.00
_cell.angle_gamma   90.00
#
_symmetry.space_group_name_H-M   'P 1'
#
loop_
_entity.id
_entity.type
_entity.pdbx_description
1 polymer ?
#
loop_
_entity_poly.entity_id
_entity_poly.type
_entity_poly.pdbx_seq_one_letter_code
_entity_poly.pdbx_strand_id
1 'polypeptide(L)' 'MKGVFHELACIQCQSSGWVSADTGDAVPLKVLVTQLSIRLQAAEHQVELLSREPLLSGPAALYEHNNRRGAGGTNYTGD' A
#
# COMPACT_ATOMS: atom_id res chain seq x y z
N MET A 1 16.02 27.22 -5.86
CA MET A 1 16.67 26.36 -6.88
C MET A 1 15.57 25.53 -7.54
N LYS A 2 15.41 25.59 -8.87
CA LYS A 2 14.52 24.63 -9.59
C LYS A 2 15.35 23.37 -9.82
N GLY A 3 14.82 22.20 -9.42
CA GLY A 3 15.52 20.92 -9.54
C GLY A 3 15.83 20.56 -10.99
N VAL A 4 16.80 19.66 -11.17
CA VAL A 4 17.31 19.20 -12.49
C VAL A 4 16.35 18.21 -13.18
N PHE A 5 15.33 17.75 -12.46
CA PHE A 5 14.30 16.87 -13.01
C PHE A 5 13.13 17.71 -13.51
N HIS A 6 12.76 17.46 -14.77
CA HIS A 6 11.63 18.10 -15.42
C HIS A 6 10.68 17.01 -15.90
N GLU A 7 9.39 17.18 -15.63
CA GLU A 7 8.35 16.31 -16.16
C GLU A 7 8.15 16.66 -17.63
N LEU A 8 8.40 15.69 -18.50
CA LEU A 8 8.15 15.82 -19.93
C LEU A 8 6.87 15.07 -20.27
N ALA A 9 5.94 15.76 -20.92
CA ALA A 9 4.73 15.13 -21.42
C ALA A 9 5.10 14.09 -22.48
N CYS A 10 4.77 12.83 -22.19
CA CYS A 10 4.91 11.74 -23.14
C CYS A 10 3.72 11.75 -24.10
N ILE A 11 3.90 12.40 -25.26
CA ILE A 11 2.86 12.52 -26.29
C ILE A 11 2.43 11.13 -26.79
N GLN A 12 3.38 10.21 -26.94
CA GLN A 12 3.13 8.84 -27.42
C GLN A 12 2.32 7.98 -26.46
N CYS A 13 2.24 8.35 -25.18
CA CYS A 13 1.40 7.68 -24.18
C CYS A 13 0.26 8.58 -23.68
N GLN A 14 -0.03 9.69 -24.39
CA GLN A 14 -1.06 10.68 -24.01
C GLN A 14 -0.90 11.19 -22.56
N SER A 15 0.34 11.32 -22.09
CA SER A 15 0.68 11.68 -20.70
C SER A 15 0.10 10.74 -19.64
N SER A 16 -0.44 9.59 -20.03
CA SER A 16 -1.01 8.62 -19.10
C SER A 16 0.04 7.69 -18.49
N GLY A 17 1.17 7.53 -19.15
CA GLY A 17 2.19 6.53 -18.81
C GLY A 17 1.83 5.10 -19.21
N TRP A 18 0.74 4.89 -19.96
CA TRP A 18 0.28 3.57 -20.40
C TRP A 18 0.27 3.45 -21.93
N VAL A 19 0.72 2.29 -22.40
CA VAL A 19 0.73 1.92 -23.82
C VAL A 19 0.24 0.48 -23.99
N SER A 20 -0.26 0.16 -25.18
CA SER A 20 -0.57 -1.23 -25.57
C SER A 20 0.70 -2.07 -25.51
N ALA A 21 0.62 -3.25 -24.92
CA ALA A 21 1.76 -4.19 -24.89
C ALA A 21 2.11 -4.70 -26.30
N ASP A 22 1.10 -4.79 -27.17
CA ASP A 22 1.22 -5.43 -28.47
C ASP A 22 1.79 -4.46 -29.51
N THR A 23 1.38 -3.19 -29.46
CA THR A 23 1.73 -2.18 -30.47
C THR A 23 2.64 -1.07 -29.95
N GLY A 24 2.71 -0.86 -28.63
CA GLY A 24 3.40 0.27 -28.02
C GLY A 24 2.67 1.61 -28.18
N ASP A 25 1.47 1.63 -28.78
CA ASP A 25 0.69 2.84 -28.95
C ASP A 25 -0.01 3.27 -27.66
N ALA A 26 -0.35 4.55 -27.55
CA ALA A 26 -1.21 5.05 -26.48
C ALA A 26 -2.51 4.24 -26.37
N VAL A 27 -2.85 3.86 -25.14
CA VAL A 27 -4.11 3.17 -24.87
C VAL A 27 -5.29 4.12 -25.17
N PRO A 28 -6.33 3.68 -25.92
CA PRO A 28 -7.51 4.51 -26.17
C PRO A 28 -8.18 4.97 -24.88
N LEU A 29 -8.63 6.23 -24.81
CA LEU A 29 -9.16 6.85 -23.59
C LEU A 29 -10.25 6.01 -22.89
N LYS A 30 -11.20 5.44 -23.65
CA LYS A 30 -12.27 4.62 -23.10
C LYS A 30 -11.74 3.37 -22.38
N VAL A 31 -10.73 2.73 -22.95
CA VAL A 31 -10.08 1.54 -22.36
C VAL A 31 -9.21 1.94 -21.18
N LEU A 32 -8.46 3.04 -21.34
CA LEU A 32 -7.57 3.59 -20.32
C LEU A 32 -8.33 3.92 -19.03
N VAL A 33 -9.49 4.61 -19.13
CA VAL A 33 -10.31 4.96 -17.97
C VAL A 33 -10.72 3.71 -17.19
N THR A 34 -11.27 2.70 -17.87
CA THR A 34 -11.65 1.44 -17.21
C THR A 34 -10.43 0.77 -16.55
N GLN A 35 -9.30 0.70 -17.25
CA GLN A 35 -8.10 0.06 -16.74
C GLN A 35 -7.52 0.78 -15.51
N LEU A 36 -7.53 2.12 -15.52
CA LEU A 36 -7.09 2.93 -14.40
C LEU A 36 -8.02 2.80 -13.19
N SER A 37 -9.34 2.77 -13.40
CA SER A 37 -10.29 2.54 -12.30
C SER A 37 -10.06 1.20 -11.60
N ILE A 38 -9.82 0.13 -12.36
CA ILE A 38 -9.53 -1.20 -11.79
C ILE A 38 -8.23 -1.16 -10.97
N ARG A 39 -7.18 -0.53 -11.50
CA ARG A 39 -5.89 -0.42 -10.81
C ARG A 39 -5.97 0.43 -9.56
N LEU A 40 -6.73 1.53 -9.60
CA LEU A 40 -6.98 2.40 -8.46
C LEU A 40 -7.66 1.62 -7.33
N GLN A 41 -8.75 0.92 -7.63
CA GLN A 41 -9.45 0.09 -6.64
C GLN A 41 -8.54 -0.98 -6.02
N ALA A 42 -7.70 -1.63 -6.83
CA ALA A 42 -6.75 -2.61 -6.33
C ALA A 42 -5.69 -1.98 -5.41
N ALA A 43 -5.18 -0.79 -5.76
CA ALA A 43 -4.22 -0.07 -4.94
C ALA A 43 -4.85 0.42 -3.62
N GLU A 44 -6.07 0.96 -3.67
CA GLU A 44 -6.82 1.36 -2.48
C GLU A 44 -7.05 0.18 -1.53
N HIS A 45 -7.43 -0.98 -2.07
CA HIS A 45 -7.57 -2.20 -1.27
C HIS A 45 -6.24 -2.64 -0.64
N GLN A 46 -5.11 -2.56 -1.36
CA GLN A 46 -3.80 -2.85 -0.80
C GLN A 46 -3.42 -1.86 0.32
N VAL A 47 -3.68 -0.57 0.12
CA VAL A 47 -3.46 0.45 1.15
C VAL A 47 -4.32 0.18 2.38
N GLU A 48 -5.59 -0.20 2.21
CA GLU A 48 -6.47 -0.58 3.31
C GLU A 48 -5.88 -1.77 4.08
N LEU A 49 -5.47 -2.84 3.39
CA LEU A 49 -4.85 -4.00 4.03
C LEU A 49 -3.58 -3.67 4.81
N LEU A 50 -2.76 -2.75 4.29
CA LEU A 50 -1.52 -2.32 4.95
C LEU A 50 -1.76 -1.32 6.09
N SER A 51 -2.82 -0.52 6.00
CA SER A 51 -3.18 0.50 6.99
C SER A 51 -3.97 -0.08 8.16
N ARG A 52 -4.57 -1.26 8.00
CA ARG A 52 -5.13 -2.00 9.12
C ARG A 52 -4.00 -2.29 10.10
N GLU A 53 -4.16 -1.87 11.35
CA GLU A 53 -3.22 -2.23 12.40
C GLU A 53 -2.97 -3.73 12.32
N PRO A 54 -1.70 -4.18 12.36
CA PRO A 54 -1.43 -5.60 12.45
C PRO A 54 -2.20 -6.08 13.67
N LEU A 55 -3.17 -6.98 13.44
CA LEU A 55 -3.76 -7.75 14.53
C LEU A 55 -2.55 -8.41 15.19
N LEU A 56 -2.13 -7.89 16.35
CA LEU A 56 -1.09 -8.50 17.17
C LEU A 56 -1.56 -9.93 17.39
N SER A 57 -0.99 -10.84 16.63
CA SER A 57 -1.43 -12.22 16.50
C SER A 57 -0.20 -13.08 16.68
N GLY A 58 -0.33 -14.09 17.53
CA GLY A 58 0.80 -14.91 17.96
C GLY A 58 1.49 -14.38 19.23
N PRO A 59 2.70 -14.88 19.54
CA PRO A 59 3.38 -14.64 20.82
C PRO A 59 3.61 -13.16 21.13
N ALA A 60 3.72 -12.31 20.11
CA ALA A 60 3.86 -10.86 20.24
C ALA A 60 2.70 -10.21 21.03
N ALA A 61 1.47 -10.71 20.85
CA ALA A 61 0.31 -10.23 21.60
C ALA A 61 0.42 -10.50 23.10
N LEU A 62 1.09 -11.60 23.49
CA LEU A 62 1.27 -11.99 24.89
C LEU A 62 2.24 -11.08 25.64
N TYR A 63 3.23 -10.49 24.95
CA TYR A 63 4.19 -9.55 25.56
C TYR A 63 3.58 -8.17 25.82
N GLU A 64 2.55 -7.78 25.07
CA GLU A 64 1.79 -6.53 25.27
C GLU A 64 0.72 -6.66 26.38
N HIS A 65 0.39 -7.88 26.80
CA HIS A 65 -0.56 -8.12 27.88
C HIS A 65 0.08 -7.95 29.27
N ASN A 66 -0.68 -7.36 30.18
CA ASN A 66 -0.27 -7.16 31.57
C ASN A 66 -0.04 -8.51 32.27
N ASN A 67 1.22 -8.87 32.51
CA ASN A 67 1.63 -10.09 33.21
C ASN A 67 1.75 -9.90 34.74
N ARG A 68 1.02 -8.94 35.32
CA ARG A 68 0.94 -8.77 36.77
C ARG A 68 -0.10 -9.72 37.35
N ARG A 69 0.28 -10.53 38.34
CA ARG A 69 -0.65 -11.35 39.12
C ARG A 69 -0.76 -10.84 40.56
N GLY A 70 -1.99 -10.81 41.09
CA GLY A 70 -2.29 -10.52 42.49
C GLY A 70 -2.22 -9.04 42.90
N ALA A 71 -2.67 -8.74 44.12
CA ALA A 71 -2.77 -7.38 44.68
C ALA A 71 -1.43 -6.63 44.86
N GLY A 72 -0.29 -7.29 44.57
CA GLY A 72 1.06 -6.72 44.67
C GLY A 72 1.78 -6.49 43.33
N GLY A 73 1.16 -6.85 42.19
CA GLY A 73 1.65 -6.44 40.87
C GLY A 73 3.01 -6.99 40.42
N THR A 74 3.43 -8.16 40.91
CA THR A 74 4.72 -8.76 40.52
C THR A 74 4.64 -9.33 39.10
N ASN A 75 5.69 -9.09 38.30
CA ASN A 75 5.81 -9.63 36.95
C ASN A 75 6.29 -11.10 37.02
N TYR A 76 5.61 -12.01 36.33
CA TYR A 76 6.04 -13.41 36.24
C TYR A 76 7.17 -13.55 35.21
N THR A 77 8.38 -13.87 35.67
CA THR A 77 9.47 -14.33 34.81
C THR A 77 9.55 -15.83 35.04
N GLY A 78 9.16 -16.64 34.05
CA GLY A 78 9.22 -18.10 34.16
C GLY A 78 10.62 -18.59 33.84
N ASP A 79 11.52 -18.54 34.82
CA ASP A 79 12.80 -19.27 34.84
C ASP A 79 12.69 -20.64 35.54
#